data_AF-A0A287D485-F1
#
_entry.id   AF-A0A287D485-F1
#
_cell.length_a   1.000
_cell.length_b   1.000
_cell.length_c   1.000
_cell.angle_alpha   90.00
_cell.angle_beta   90.00
_cell.angle_gamma   90.00
#
_symmetry.space_group_name_H-M   'P 1'
#
loop_
_entity.id
_entity.type
_entity.pdbx_description
1 polymer ?
#
loop_
_entity_poly.entity_id
_entity_poly.type
_entity_poly.pdbx_seq_one_letter_code
_entity_poly.pdbx_strand_id
1 'polypeptide(L)'
;MPRPHPSPDYELKYPPVSSERERSRYVAVFQDQYGEFLELQQEVGSTQAKLQQLEALMSSLPPPQSQKEAQVAARVWREFEKKWKDPGFLDKQLRCRYLKAKLRHLKTQIQKFDDQEDSEGSVYF
;
A
#
# COMPACT_ATOMS: atom_id res chain seq x y z
N MET A 1 7.59 -11.95 -26.19
CA MET A 1 7.17 -12.78 -25.05
C MET A 1 7.17 -11.91 -23.80
N PRO A 2 6.02 -11.69 -23.11
CA PRO A 2 6.06 -11.04 -21.81
C PRO A 2 6.69 -12.01 -20.81
N ARG A 3 7.69 -11.55 -20.06
CA ARG A 3 8.30 -12.33 -18.98
C ARG A 3 7.21 -12.63 -17.92
N PRO A 4 7.15 -13.84 -17.35
CA PRO A 4 6.27 -14.10 -16.21
C PRO A 4 6.62 -13.08 -15.13
N HIS A 5 5.61 -12.41 -14.58
CA HIS A 5 5.81 -11.63 -13.37
C HIS A 5 6.30 -12.63 -12.32
N PRO A 6 7.53 -12.50 -11.80
CA PRO A 6 7.98 -13.38 -10.73
C PRO A 6 6.95 -13.27 -9.61
N SER A 7 6.52 -14.40 -9.05
CA SER A 7 5.71 -14.40 -7.83
C SER A 7 6.32 -13.42 -6.83
N PRO A 8 5.51 -12.61 -6.12
CA PRO A 8 6.02 -11.69 -5.12
C PRO A 8 6.96 -12.42 -4.16
N ASP A 9 8.09 -11.81 -3.85
CA ASP A 9 9.14 -12.45 -3.05
C ASP A 9 8.66 -12.92 -1.68
N TYR A 10 7.64 -12.25 -1.12
CA TYR A 10 7.01 -12.66 0.14
C TYR A 10 6.28 -14.01 0.05
N GLU A 11 5.79 -14.43 -1.11
CA GLU A 11 5.13 -15.74 -1.25
C GLU A 11 6.14 -16.88 -1.14
N LEU A 12 7.35 -16.66 -1.67
CA LEU A 12 8.47 -17.59 -1.57
C LEU A 12 9.11 -17.57 -0.17
N LYS A 13 9.23 -16.39 0.45
CA LYS A 13 9.82 -16.22 1.78
C LYS A 13 8.92 -16.72 2.91
N TYR A 14 7.60 -16.71 2.70
CA TYR A 14 6.62 -17.10 3.70
C TYR A 14 5.69 -18.19 3.16
N PRO A 15 6.18 -19.43 2.95
CA PRO A 15 5.35 -20.57 2.57
C PRO A 15 4.32 -20.93 3.68
N PRO A 16 3.43 -21.91 3.44
CA PRO A 16 2.55 -22.44 4.48
C PRO A 16 3.31 -22.79 5.76
N VAL A 17 2.76 -22.35 6.90
CA VAL A 17 3.35 -22.55 8.22
C VAL A 17 3.26 -24.03 8.57
N SER A 18 4.37 -24.57 9.09
CA SER A 18 4.52 -26.00 9.39
C SER A 18 4.77 -26.29 10.88
N SER A 19 4.91 -25.25 11.71
CA SER A 19 5.19 -25.39 13.15
C SER A 19 4.85 -24.12 13.93
N GLU A 20 4.58 -24.27 15.23
CA GLU A 20 4.35 -23.15 16.16
C GLU A 20 5.52 -22.14 16.22
N ARG A 21 6.76 -22.65 16.14
CA ARG A 21 7.94 -21.78 16.08
C ARG A 21 7.93 -20.93 14.81
N GLU A 22 7.48 -21.47 13.69
CA GLU A 22 7.36 -20.74 12.42
C GLU A 22 6.21 -19.73 12.45
N ARG A 23 5.07 -20.14 12.98
CA ARG A 23 3.92 -19.28 13.24
C ARG A 23 4.34 -18.04 14.04
N SER A 24 5.04 -18.25 15.15
CA SER A 24 5.55 -17.18 16.02
C SER A 24 6.49 -16.21 15.27
N ARG A 25 7.34 -16.72 14.36
CA ARG A 25 8.17 -15.86 13.48
C ARG A 25 7.32 -15.02 12.55
N TYR A 26 6.29 -15.60 11.94
CA TYR A 26 5.41 -14.87 11.00
C TYR A 26 4.64 -13.78 11.73
N VAL A 27 4.16 -14.04 12.95
CA VAL A 27 3.51 -13.04 13.82
C VAL A 27 4.47 -11.88 14.12
N ALA A 28 5.71 -12.16 14.52
CA ALA A 28 6.69 -11.13 14.82
C ALA A 28 6.98 -10.24 13.59
N VAL A 29 7.16 -10.86 12.41
CA VAL A 29 7.32 -10.12 11.14
C VAL A 29 6.08 -9.30 10.82
N PHE A 30 4.88 -9.86 11.01
CA PHE A 30 3.63 -9.14 10.77
C PHE A 30 3.56 -7.89 11.65
N GLN A 31 3.82 -8.02 12.95
CA GLN A 31 3.73 -6.91 13.90
C GLN A 31 4.72 -5.79 13.57
N ASP A 32 5.98 -6.13 13.30
CA ASP A 32 7.02 -5.18 12.88
C ASP A 32 6.60 -4.42 11.61
N GLN A 33 6.20 -5.15 10.57
CA GLN A 33 5.89 -4.58 9.27
C GLN A 33 4.53 -3.87 9.23
N TYR A 34 3.62 -4.18 10.17
CA TYR A 34 2.34 -3.51 10.31
C TYR A 34 2.51 -2.08 10.81
N GLY A 35 3.46 -1.84 11.72
CA GLY A 35 3.85 -0.49 12.14
C GLY A 35 4.31 0.37 10.96
N GLU A 36 5.29 -0.14 10.20
CA GLU A 36 5.79 0.52 8.97
C GLU A 36 4.65 0.81 7.99
N PHE A 37 3.74 -0.15 7.79
CA PHE A 37 2.59 0.01 6.90
C PHE A 37 1.64 1.12 7.34
N LEU A 38 1.32 1.21 8.64
CA LEU A 38 0.40 2.24 9.15
C LEU A 38 0.96 3.64 8.96
N GLU A 39 2.24 3.84 9.25
CA GLU A 39 2.91 5.13 9.07
C GLU A 39 2.91 5.54 7.58
N LEU A 40 3.30 4.63 6.69
CA LEU A 40 3.28 4.87 5.24
C LEU A 40 1.87 5.12 4.72
N GLN A 41 0.87 4.37 5.19
CA GLN A 41 -0.52 4.55 4.79
C GLN A 41 -1.04 5.93 5.20
N GLN A 42 -0.72 6.38 6.41
CA GLN A 42 -1.08 7.71 6.89
C GLN A 42 -0.40 8.80 6.08
N GLU A 43 0.89 8.66 5.79
CA GLU A 43 1.65 9.66 5.01
C GLU A 43 1.12 9.78 3.57
N VAL A 44 0.93 8.64 2.90
CA VAL A 44 0.35 8.60 1.55
C VAL A 44 -1.05 9.18 1.54
N GLY A 45 -1.89 8.80 2.50
CA GLY A 45 -3.26 9.29 2.63
C GLY A 45 -3.32 10.81 2.85
N SER A 46 -2.48 11.35 3.73
CA SER A 46 -2.38 12.79 3.99
C SER A 46 -1.94 13.58 2.75
N THR A 47 -0.91 13.08 2.05
CA THR A 47 -0.43 13.69 0.81
C THR A 47 -1.50 13.66 -0.27
N GLN A 48 -2.16 12.51 -0.46
CA GLN A 48 -3.23 12.35 -1.44
C GLN A 48 -4.42 13.28 -1.14
N ALA A 49 -4.84 13.38 0.12
CA ALA A 49 -5.94 14.26 0.51
C ALA A 49 -5.65 15.74 0.21
N LYS A 50 -4.42 16.20 0.50
CA LYS A 50 -3.98 17.57 0.17
C LYS A 50 -3.98 17.83 -1.33
N LEU A 51 -3.52 16.86 -2.14
CA LEU A 51 -3.54 16.98 -3.59
C LEU A 51 -4.98 17.04 -4.13
N GLN A 52 -5.87 16.18 -3.64
CA GLN A 52 -7.28 16.18 -4.03
C GLN A 52 -8.00 17.48 -3.62
N GLN A 53 -7.70 18.01 -2.44
CA GLN A 53 -8.24 19.30 -2.01
C GLN A 53 -7.78 20.43 -2.95
N LEU A 54 -6.51 20.45 -3.32
CA LEU A 54 -5.96 21.44 -4.24
C LEU A 54 -6.55 21.30 -5.65
N GLU A 55 -6.74 20.07 -6.12
CA GLU A 55 -7.43 19.79 -7.39
C GLU A 55 -8.85 20.34 -7.41
N ALA A 56 -9.62 20.12 -6.33
CA ALA A 56 -10.97 20.62 -6.20
C ALA A 56 -11.01 22.15 -6.21
N LEU A 57 -10.10 22.80 -5.47
CA LEU A 57 -9.97 24.26 -5.47
C LEU A 57 -9.65 24.79 -6.87
N MET A 58 -8.66 24.22 -7.54
CA MET A 58 -8.24 24.65 -8.87
C MET A 58 -9.33 24.43 -9.93
N SER A 59 -10.11 23.36 -9.79
CA SER A 59 -11.26 23.06 -10.67
C SER A 59 -12.47 23.95 -10.42
N SER A 60 -12.57 24.56 -9.23
CA SER A 60 -13.65 25.47 -8.85
C SER A 60 -13.42 26.94 -9.27
N LEU A 61 -12.22 27.26 -9.75
CA LEU A 61 -11.88 28.62 -10.17
C LEU A 61 -12.68 29.03 -11.42
N PRO A 62 -13.07 30.32 -11.53
CA PRO A 62 -13.69 30.81 -12.74
C PRO A 62 -12.74 30.69 -13.94
N PRO A 63 -13.27 30.58 -15.17
CA PRO A 63 -12.44 30.54 -16.37
C PRO A 63 -11.60 31.81 -16.49
N PRO A 64 -10.35 31.71 -16.99
CA PRO A 64 -9.46 32.85 -17.14
C PRO A 64 -10.06 33.89 -18.09
N GLN A 65 -9.99 35.16 -17.70
CA GLN A 65 -10.54 36.28 -18.47
C GLN A 65 -9.53 36.89 -19.44
N SER A 66 -8.25 36.51 -19.32
CA SER A 66 -7.18 36.98 -20.20
C SER A 66 -6.20 35.86 -20.55
N GLN A 67 -5.44 36.05 -21.63
CA GLN A 67 -4.37 35.12 -22.02
C GLN A 67 -3.30 34.99 -20.93
N LYS A 68 -3.00 36.08 -20.21
CA LYS A 68 -2.04 36.06 -19.11
C LYS A 68 -2.53 35.19 -17.95
N GLU A 69 -3.79 35.32 -17.56
CA GLU A 69 -4.41 34.45 -16.55
C GLU A 69 -4.42 32.99 -16.98
N ALA A 70 -4.76 32.71 -18.24
CA ALA A 70 -4.74 31.35 -18.78
C ALA A 70 -3.34 30.72 -18.70
N GLN A 71 -2.28 31.48 -19.02
CA GLN A 71 -0.90 31.01 -18.90
C GLN A 71 -0.50 30.73 -17.45
N VAL A 72 -0.93 31.59 -16.51
CA VAL A 72 -0.67 31.38 -15.07
C VAL A 72 -1.39 30.11 -14.60
N ALA A 73 -2.67 29.95 -14.91
CA ALA A 73 -3.46 28.77 -14.55
C ALA A 73 -2.82 27.48 -15.11
N ALA A 74 -2.44 27.47 -16.39
CA ALA A 74 -1.77 26.34 -17.02
C ALA A 74 -0.43 26.00 -16.35
N ARG A 75 0.34 27.00 -15.93
CA ARG A 75 1.59 26.79 -15.18
C ARG A 75 1.32 26.15 -13.82
N VAL A 76 0.32 26.62 -13.09
CA VAL A 76 -0.05 26.05 -11.77
C VAL A 76 -0.50 24.59 -11.93
N TRP A 77 -1.36 24.28 -12.92
CA TRP A 77 -1.76 22.91 -13.24
C TRP A 77 -0.58 22.00 -13.56
N ARG A 78 0.41 22.49 -14.32
CA ARG A 78 1.62 21.72 -14.63
C ARG A 78 2.44 21.41 -13.38
N GLU A 79 2.63 22.38 -12.49
CA GLU A 79 3.36 22.14 -11.23
C GLU A 79 2.59 21.19 -10.30
N PHE A 80 1.26 21.29 -10.30
CA PHE A 80 0.40 20.36 -9.57
C PHE A 80 0.53 18.91 -10.08
N GLU A 81 0.48 18.70 -11.39
CA GLU A 81 0.68 17.37 -11.99
C GLU A 81 2.03 16.76 -11.63
N LYS A 82 3.09 17.57 -11.53
CA LYS A 82 4.40 17.09 -11.10
C LYS A 82 4.36 16.52 -9.68
N LYS A 83 3.51 17.05 -8.80
CA LYS A 83 3.34 16.50 -7.44
C LYS A 83 2.63 15.15 -7.45
N TRP A 84 1.67 14.94 -8.33
CA TRP A 84 1.04 13.63 -8.53
C TRP A 84 2.00 12.58 -9.13
N LYS A 85 2.91 13.04 -9.98
CA LYS A 85 3.92 12.19 -10.66
C LYS A 85 5.26 12.17 -9.91
N ASP A 86 5.31 12.68 -8.68
CA ASP A 86 6.53 12.74 -7.90
C ASP A 86 7.03 11.31 -7.61
N PRO A 87 8.26 10.94 -8.00
CA PRO A 87 8.77 9.59 -7.81
C PRO A 87 8.74 9.14 -6.34
N GLY A 88 9.05 10.04 -5.40
CA GLY A 88 9.02 9.73 -3.97
C GLY A 88 7.62 9.41 -3.46
N PHE A 89 6.60 10.13 -3.94
CA PHE A 89 5.20 9.81 -3.64
C PHE A 89 4.76 8.48 -4.26
N LEU A 90 5.11 8.22 -5.52
CA LEU A 90 4.79 6.98 -6.21
C LEU A 90 5.47 5.76 -5.54
N ASP A 91 6.72 5.90 -5.15
CA ASP A 91 7.47 4.85 -4.45
C ASP A 91 6.83 4.52 -3.09
N LYS A 92 6.40 5.52 -2.33
CA LYS A 92 5.64 5.32 -1.08
C LYS A 92 4.31 4.63 -1.32
N GLN A 93 3.58 5.00 -2.37
CA GLN A 93 2.35 4.29 -2.75
C GLN A 93 2.61 2.83 -3.12
N LEU A 94 3.66 2.55 -3.90
CA LEU A 94 4.07 1.19 -4.26
C LEU A 94 4.46 0.38 -3.03
N ARG A 95 5.26 0.96 -2.13
CA ARG A 95 5.66 0.33 -0.87
C ARG A 95 4.45 0.00 0.02
N CYS A 96 3.51 0.94 0.15
CA CYS A 96 2.28 0.74 0.90
C CYS A 96 1.43 -0.42 0.32
N ARG A 97 1.28 -0.49 -1.02
CA ARG A 97 0.60 -1.61 -1.70
C ARG A 97 1.30 -2.94 -1.47
N TYR A 98 2.63 -2.95 -1.57
CA TYR A 98 3.45 -4.14 -1.32
C TYR A 98 3.28 -4.64 0.12
N LEU A 99 3.44 -3.77 1.12
CA LEU A 99 3.29 -4.12 2.53
C LEU A 99 1.88 -4.65 2.81
N LYS A 100 0.83 -4.01 2.28
CA LYS A 100 -0.54 -4.50 2.42
C LYS A 100 -0.70 -5.93 1.88
N ALA A 101 -0.14 -6.22 0.72
CA ALA A 101 -0.21 -7.54 0.11
C ALA A 101 0.58 -8.59 0.93
N LYS A 102 1.81 -8.26 1.34
CA LYS A 102 2.65 -9.09 2.22
C LYS A 102 1.99 -9.39 3.56
N LEU A 103 1.45 -8.37 4.23
CA LEU A 103 0.78 -8.52 5.52
C LEU A 103 -0.47 -9.38 5.41
N ARG A 104 -1.27 -9.18 4.36
CA ARG A 104 -2.42 -10.06 4.08
C ARG A 104 -1.98 -11.52 3.89
N HIS A 105 -0.91 -11.75 3.13
CA HIS A 105 -0.37 -13.10 2.93
C HIS A 105 0.09 -13.73 4.24
N LEU A 106 0.89 -13.02 5.04
CA LEU A 106 1.33 -13.49 6.36
C LEU A 106 0.14 -13.85 7.25
N LYS A 107 -0.86 -12.96 7.34
CA LYS A 107 -2.08 -13.23 8.11
C LYS A 107 -2.81 -14.49 7.63
N THR A 108 -2.90 -14.69 6.32
CA THR A 108 -3.51 -15.90 5.75
C THR A 108 -2.73 -17.17 6.10
N GLN A 109 -1.39 -17.15 6.05
CA GLN A 109 -0.61 -18.34 6.39
C GLN A 109 -0.70 -18.68 7.88
N ILE A 110 -0.73 -17.66 8.75
CA ILE A 110 -0.93 -17.86 10.20
C ILE A 110 -2.32 -18.44 10.46
N GLN A 111 -3.38 -17.84 9.91
CA GLN A 111 -4.75 -18.31 10.12
C GLN A 111 -4.96 -19.76 9.66
N LYS A 112 -4.39 -20.13 8.51
CA LYS A 112 -4.50 -21.50 7.99
C LYS A 112 -3.90 -22.55 8.92
N PHE A 113 -2.82 -22.22 9.60
CA PHE A 113 -2.20 -23.11 10.58
C PHE A 113 -3.05 -23.20 11.84
N ASP A 114 -3.56 -22.07 12.33
CA ASP A 114 -4.44 -22.01 13.51
C ASP A 114 -5.70 -22.86 13.30
N ASP A 115 -6.35 -22.73 12.15
CA ASP A 115 -7.57 -23.48 11.80
C ASP A 115 -7.31 -25.01 11.70
N GLN A 116 -6.08 -25.41 11.34
CA GLN A 116 -5.68 -26.83 11.24
C GLN A 116 -5.45 -27.44 12.62
N GLU A 117 -4.74 -26.74 13.52
CA GLU A 117 -4.51 -27.17 14.90
C GLU A 117 -5.83 -27.29 15.67
N ASP A 118 -6.76 -26.34 15.50
CA ASP A 118 -8.08 -26.38 16.13
C ASP A 118 -8.92 -27.57 15.63
N SER A 119 -8.75 -27.97 14.38
CA SER A 119 -9.46 -29.10 13.78
C SER A 119 -8.89 -30.45 14.24
N GLU A 120 -7.57 -30.59 14.37
CA GLU A 120 -6.93 -31.81 14.86
C GLU A 120 -7.12 -32.01 16.37
N GLY A 121 -7.17 -30.93 17.16
CA GLY A 121 -7.47 -30.98 18.59
C GLY A 121 -8.92 -31.38 18.91
N SER A 122 -9.86 -31.18 17.98
CA SER A 122 -11.28 -31.49 18.18
C SER A 122 -11.65 -32.97 17.97
N VAL A 123 -10.78 -33.79 17.38
CA VAL A 123 -11.07 -35.21 17.06
C VAL A 123 -10.84 -36.13 18.27
N TYR A 124 -10.34 -35.61 19.40
CA TYR A 124 -9.95 -36.38 20.58
C TYR A 124 -10.88 -36.21 21.80
N PHE A 125 -12.10 -35.68 21.64
CA PHE A 125 -13.12 -35.58 22.70
C PHE A 125 -14.46 -36.20 22.30
#